data_AF-A0A7V9FL94-F1
#
_entry.id   AF-A0A7V9FL94-F1
#
_cell.length_a   1.000
_cell.length_b   1.000
_cell.length_c   1.000
_cell.angle_alpha   90.00
_cell.angle_beta   90.00
_cell.angle_gamma   90.00
#
_symmetry.space_group_name_H-M   'P 1'
#
loop_
_entity.id
_entity.type
_entity.pdbx_description
1 polymer ?
#
loop_
_entity_poly.entity_id
_entity_poly.type
_entity_poly.pdbx_seq_one_letter_code
_entity_poly.pdbx_strand_id
1 'polypeptide(L)'
;MVVRILVVDDHPLTRDALASLLGQGGFEVVGEAADGAEALELAERLHPDIVLLDLSMPVLDGLEVLPRLRAVCATCEVVVLTASGTEENLLAAIRGGAAGYLLKSEPPERIVAFLHGVANGEAALSGEVARRLLEQVRIGGRRSAACPTTSQTPSRRARSRCCCSWTTTSRLTPSPSASTSRSTPCART
;
A
#
# COMPACT_ATOMS: atom_id res chain seq x y z
N MET A 1 7.58 0.34 -24.53
CA MET A 1 8.79 0.89 -23.88
C MET A 1 9.36 -0.24 -23.03
N VAL A 2 10.68 -0.42 -22.99
CA VAL A 2 11.29 -1.47 -22.17
C VAL A 2 11.36 -0.95 -20.73
N VAL A 3 10.91 -1.75 -19.78
CA VAL A 3 10.87 -1.38 -18.36
C VAL A 3 12.24 -1.62 -17.74
N ARG A 4 12.79 -0.60 -17.10
CA ARG A 4 14.15 -0.57 -16.55
C ARG A 4 14.14 -0.97 -15.09
N ILE A 5 14.89 -2.02 -14.76
CA ILE A 5 14.92 -2.61 -13.41
C ILE A 5 16.32 -2.51 -12.80
N LEU A 6 16.37 -2.10 -11.54
CA LEU A 6 17.55 -2.23 -10.67
C LEU A 6 17.34 -3.43 -9.75
N VAL A 7 18.28 -4.37 -9.75
CA VAL A 7 18.25 -5.57 -8.87
C VAL A 7 19.15 -5.34 -7.66
N VAL A 8 18.63 -5.54 -6.46
CA VAL A 8 19.36 -5.33 -5.21
C VAL A 8 19.29 -6.61 -4.37
N ASP A 9 20.40 -7.33 -4.29
CA ASP A 9 20.51 -8.62 -3.59
C ASP A 9 21.96 -8.87 -3.19
N ASP A 10 22.19 -9.31 -1.95
CA ASP A 10 23.53 -9.56 -1.43
C ASP A 10 24.15 -10.87 -1.96
N HIS A 11 23.34 -11.75 -2.56
CA HIS A 11 23.78 -13.03 -3.11
C HIS A 11 24.06 -12.93 -4.62
N PRO A 12 25.33 -13.03 -5.07
CA PRO A 12 25.68 -12.88 -6.49
C PRO A 12 24.95 -13.86 -7.41
N LEU A 13 24.81 -15.12 -7.00
CA LEU A 13 24.10 -16.14 -7.77
C LEU A 13 22.61 -15.80 -7.95
N THR A 14 22.00 -15.17 -6.95
CA THR A 14 20.59 -14.76 -7.02
C THR A 14 20.44 -13.57 -7.96
N ARG A 15 21.35 -12.60 -7.93
CA ARG A 15 21.35 -11.50 -8.90
C ARG A 15 21.49 -12.00 -10.34
N ASP A 16 22.44 -12.89 -10.62
CA ASP A 16 22.65 -13.43 -11.96
C ASP A 16 21.40 -14.17 -12.48
N ALA A 17 20.77 -14.95 -11.61
CA ALA A 17 19.54 -15.69 -11.93
C ALA A 17 18.36 -14.75 -12.17
N LEU A 18 18.18 -13.73 -11.33
CA LEU A 18 17.15 -12.72 -11.49
C LEU A 18 17.38 -11.90 -12.77
N ALA A 19 18.61 -11.45 -13.03
CA ALA A 19 18.91 -10.68 -14.22
C ALA A 19 18.63 -11.47 -15.51
N SER A 20 19.00 -12.75 -15.53
CA SER A 20 18.68 -13.67 -16.62
C SER A 20 17.17 -13.85 -16.81
N LEU A 21 16.42 -14.08 -15.72
CA LEU A 21 14.97 -14.23 -15.74
C LEU A 21 14.26 -12.96 -16.25
N LEU A 22 14.67 -11.80 -15.74
CA LEU A 22 14.10 -10.51 -16.09
C LEU A 22 14.37 -10.16 -17.57
N GLY A 23 15.58 -10.45 -18.06
CA GLY A 23 15.92 -10.28 -19.48
C GLY A 23 15.04 -11.14 -20.39
N GLN A 24 14.78 -12.40 -20.01
CA GLN A 24 13.84 -13.28 -20.73
C GLN A 24 12.39 -12.78 -20.63
N GLY A 25 12.04 -12.14 -19.52
CA GLY A 25 10.74 -11.52 -19.26
C GLY A 25 10.49 -10.20 -19.99
N GLY A 26 11.45 -9.70 -20.78
CA GLY A 26 11.34 -8.46 -21.54
C GLY A 26 11.65 -7.18 -20.75
N PHE A 27 12.32 -7.31 -19.60
CA PHE A 27 12.82 -6.19 -18.80
C PHE A 27 14.28 -5.89 -19.14
N GLU A 28 14.69 -4.64 -18.94
CA GLU A 28 16.09 -4.22 -19.04
C GLU A 28 16.67 -4.06 -17.64
N VAL A 29 17.65 -4.87 -17.28
CA VAL A 29 18.38 -4.70 -16.01
C VAL A 29 19.45 -3.62 -16.21
N VAL A 30 19.23 -2.45 -15.62
CA VAL A 30 20.09 -1.27 -15.82
C VAL A 30 21.24 -1.19 -14.80
N GLY A 31 21.12 -1.94 -13.71
CA GLY A 31 22.13 -2.02 -12.67
C GLY A 31 21.84 -3.15 -11.70
N GLU A 32 22.87 -3.52 -10.95
CA GLU A 32 22.84 -4.49 -9.87
C GLU A 32 23.54 -3.89 -8.67
N ALA A 33 22.97 -4.07 -7.47
CA ALA A 33 23.56 -3.64 -6.21
C ALA A 33 23.67 -4.82 -5.25
N ALA A 34 24.76 -4.86 -4.48
CA ALA A 34 24.97 -5.87 -3.44
C ALA A 34 24.45 -5.43 -2.06
N ASP A 35 24.20 -4.13 -1.86
CA ASP A 35 23.70 -3.59 -0.60
C ASP A 35 22.81 -2.36 -0.80
N GLY A 36 22.20 -1.91 0.30
CA GLY A 36 21.30 -0.78 0.30
C GLY A 36 21.94 0.58 0.03
N ALA A 37 23.24 0.77 0.28
CA ALA A 37 23.93 2.03 -0.02
C ALA A 37 24.20 2.15 -1.53
N GLU A 38 24.73 1.08 -2.14
CA GLU A 38 24.91 1.00 -3.59
C GLU A 38 23.57 1.11 -4.32
N ALA A 39 22.50 0.53 -3.78
CA ALA A 39 21.15 0.66 -4.32
C ALA A 39 20.67 2.12 -4.40
N LEU A 40 20.95 2.94 -3.38
CA LEU A 40 20.58 4.36 -3.37
C LEU A 40 21.36 5.15 -4.41
N GLU A 41 22.68 4.93 -4.50
CA GLU A 41 23.54 5.59 -5.49
C GLU A 41 23.14 5.23 -6.93
N LEU A 42 22.84 3.95 -7.18
CA LEU A 42 22.41 3.49 -8.50
C LEU A 42 21.00 3.97 -8.85
N ALA A 43 20.08 3.99 -7.89
CA ALA A 43 18.73 4.50 -8.13
C ALA A 43 18.75 5.99 -8.50
N GLU A 44 19.58 6.79 -7.84
CA GLU A 44 19.76 8.22 -8.17
C GLU A 44 20.35 8.43 -9.56
N ARG A 45 21.36 7.62 -9.92
CA ARG A 45 22.07 7.77 -11.19
C ARG A 45 21.33 7.20 -12.39
N LEU A 46 20.67 6.07 -12.22
CA LEU A 46 20.10 5.29 -13.32
C LEU A 46 18.62 5.59 -13.54
N HIS A 47 17.91 6.15 -12.54
CA HIS A 47 16.46 6.37 -12.59
C HIS A 47 15.69 5.15 -13.11
N PRO A 48 15.77 3.98 -12.44
CA PRO A 48 15.03 2.80 -12.85
C PRO A 48 13.52 3.02 -12.70
N ASP A 49 12.72 2.29 -13.48
CA ASP A 49 11.27 2.29 -13.33
C ASP A 49 10.86 1.45 -12.12
N ILE A 50 11.54 0.31 -11.92
CA ILE A 50 11.32 -0.61 -10.81
C ILE A 50 12.62 -0.92 -10.09
N VAL A 51 12.59 -0.93 -8.75
CA VAL A 51 13.67 -1.48 -7.92
C VAL A 51 13.19 -2.79 -7.31
N LEU A 52 13.91 -3.88 -7.58
CA LEU A 52 13.69 -5.17 -6.96
C LEU A 52 14.65 -5.32 -5.77
N LEU A 53 14.11 -5.28 -4.56
CA LEU A 53 14.89 -5.17 -3.33
C LEU A 53 14.73 -6.39 -2.42
N ASP A 54 15.84 -7.04 -2.07
CA ASP A 54 15.86 -8.00 -0.98
C ASP A 54 15.86 -7.31 0.39
N LEU A 55 15.16 -7.89 1.37
CA LEU A 55 15.22 -7.46 2.76
C LEU A 55 16.36 -8.13 3.53
N SER A 56 16.83 -9.28 3.06
CA SER A 56 17.78 -10.12 3.80
C SER A 56 19.24 -9.71 3.58
N MET A 57 19.53 -8.40 3.61
CA MET A 57 20.87 -7.88 3.34
C MET A 57 21.65 -7.56 4.62
N PRO A 58 22.97 -7.84 4.67
CA PRO A 58 23.85 -7.31 5.70
C PRO A 58 24.08 -5.79 5.51
N VAL A 59 24.53 -5.12 6.57
CA VAL A 59 24.89 -3.67 6.61
C VAL A 59 23.71 -2.70 6.67
N LEU A 60 22.82 -2.69 5.66
CA LEU A 60 21.66 -1.80 5.62
C LEU A 60 20.42 -2.60 5.22
N ASP A 61 19.53 -2.82 6.19
CA ASP A 61 18.30 -3.59 6.01
C ASP A 61 17.44 -2.96 4.90
N GLY A 62 16.94 -3.77 3.98
CA GLY A 62 16.06 -3.31 2.90
C GLY A 62 14.85 -2.51 3.40
N LEU A 63 14.38 -2.75 4.62
CA LEU A 63 13.33 -1.95 5.24
C LEU A 63 13.75 -0.50 5.56
N GLU A 64 15.02 -0.27 5.91
CA GLU A 64 15.56 1.07 6.13
C GLU A 64 15.87 1.80 4.82
N VAL A 65 16.17 1.04 3.77
CA VAL A 65 16.45 1.54 2.42
C VAL A 65 15.19 2.08 1.75
N LEU A 66 14.05 1.41 1.94
CA LEU A 66 12.76 1.76 1.32
C LEU A 66 12.39 3.26 1.39
N PRO A 67 12.32 3.88 2.58
CA PRO A 67 11.94 5.29 2.69
C PRO A 67 12.96 6.22 2.04
N ARG A 68 14.24 5.83 1.98
CA ARG A 68 15.30 6.60 1.32
C ARG A 68 15.18 6.49 -0.19
N LEU A 69 14.91 5.30 -0.74
CA LEU A 69 14.65 5.10 -2.17
C LEU A 69 13.45 5.93 -2.62
N ARG A 70 12.37 5.97 -1.84
CA ARG A 70 11.20 6.82 -2.11
C ARG A 70 11.54 8.31 -2.15
N ALA A 71 12.49 8.77 -1.33
CA ALA A 71 12.91 10.17 -1.31
C ALA A 71 13.80 10.53 -2.51
N VAL A 72 14.66 9.61 -2.94
CA VAL A 72 15.61 9.81 -4.06
C VAL A 72 14.95 9.57 -5.42
N CYS A 73 14.00 8.63 -5.49
CA CYS A 73 13.33 8.22 -6.71
C CYS A 73 11.81 8.15 -6.52
N ALA A 74 11.17 9.31 -6.51
CA ALA A 74 9.74 9.43 -6.22
C ALA A 74 8.81 8.74 -7.26
N THR A 75 9.31 8.54 -8.47
CA THR A 75 8.57 7.91 -9.59
C THR A 75 8.86 6.42 -9.74
N CYS A 76 9.79 5.87 -8.97
CA CYS A 76 10.16 4.46 -9.07
C CYS A 76 9.28 3.61 -8.14
N GLU A 77 8.83 2.46 -8.67
CA GLU A 77 8.11 1.48 -7.89
C GLU A 77 9.09 0.50 -7.22
N VAL A 78 9.04 0.43 -5.89
CA VAL A 78 9.90 -0.48 -5.12
C VAL A 78 9.16 -1.79 -4.85
N VAL A 79 9.65 -2.88 -5.41
CA VAL A 79 9.13 -4.24 -5.18
C VAL A 79 10.08 -4.99 -4.27
N VAL A 80 9.57 -5.46 -3.15
CA VAL A 80 10.33 -6.28 -2.22
C VAL A 80 10.31 -7.74 -2.68
N LEU A 81 11.48 -8.38 -2.75
CA LEU A 81 11.63 -9.79 -3.07
C LEU A 81 12.54 -10.48 -2.05
N THR A 82 11.96 -11.28 -1.16
CA THR A 82 12.71 -11.91 -0.06
C THR A 82 12.53 -13.42 0.01
N ALA A 83 13.54 -14.13 0.50
CA ALA A 83 13.46 -15.58 0.74
C ALA A 83 12.48 -15.96 1.86
N SER A 84 12.28 -15.07 2.84
CA SER A 84 11.38 -15.32 3.97
C SER A 84 10.52 -14.09 4.27
N GLY A 85 9.23 -14.31 4.48
CA GLY A 85 8.27 -13.24 4.76
C GLY A 85 7.50 -13.50 6.04
N THR A 86 7.87 -12.78 7.10
CA THR A 86 7.05 -12.62 8.29
C THR A 86 5.95 -11.58 8.02
N GLU A 87 4.89 -11.63 8.82
CA GLU A 87 3.80 -10.66 8.72
C GLU A 87 4.28 -9.25 9.10
N GLU A 88 5.19 -9.15 10.07
CA GLU A 88 5.82 -7.92 10.49
C GLU A 88 6.63 -7.27 9.37
N ASN A 89 7.45 -8.05 8.65
CA ASN A 89 8.27 -7.55 7.54
C ASN A 89 7.41 -7.05 6.38
N LEU A 90 6.33 -7.78 6.08
CA LEU A 90 5.38 -7.37 5.06
C LEU A 90 4.74 -6.02 5.40
N LEU A 91 4.26 -5.86 6.63
CA LEU A 91 3.63 -4.61 7.07
C LEU A 91 4.64 -3.46 7.09
N ALA A 92 5.87 -3.72 7.53
CA ALA A 92 6.94 -2.73 7.53
C ALA A 92 7.26 -2.26 6.10
N ALA A 93 7.38 -3.19 5.15
CA ALA A 93 7.63 -2.87 3.75
C ALA A 93 6.51 -1.99 3.16
N ILE A 94 5.25 -2.34 3.40
CA ILE A 94 4.11 -1.54 2.91
C ILE A 94 4.09 -0.15 3.54
N ARG A 95 4.33 -0.04 4.85
CA ARG A 95 4.43 1.26 5.54
C ARG A 95 5.60 2.10 5.04
N GLY A 96 6.70 1.46 4.64
CA GLY A 96 7.86 2.10 4.01
C GLY A 96 7.61 2.55 2.57
N GLY A 97 6.47 2.20 1.97
CA GLY A 97 6.13 2.52 0.59
C GLY A 97 6.57 1.46 -0.42
N ALA A 98 6.54 0.17 -0.08
CA ALA A 98 6.64 -0.87 -1.10
C ALA A 98 5.44 -0.79 -2.05
N ALA A 99 5.71 -0.80 -3.35
CA ALA A 99 4.70 -0.98 -4.39
C ALA A 99 4.17 -2.41 -4.41
N GLY A 100 5.03 -3.36 -4.04
CA GLY A 100 4.74 -4.78 -4.07
C GLY A 100 5.64 -5.60 -3.16
N TYR A 101 5.21 -6.81 -2.86
CA TYR A 101 5.95 -7.77 -2.04
C TYR A 101 5.80 -9.17 -2.63
N LEU A 102 6.92 -9.83 -2.87
CA LEU A 102 7.06 -11.16 -3.44
C LEU A 102 7.99 -12.01 -2.59
N LEU A 103 7.76 -13.32 -2.63
CA LEU A 103 8.69 -14.30 -2.07
C LEU A 103 9.57 -14.88 -3.18
N LYS A 104 10.88 -15.05 -2.92
CA LYS A 104 11.82 -15.73 -3.83
C LYS A 104 11.43 -17.19 -4.13
N SER A 105 10.54 -17.78 -3.33
CA SER A 105 9.98 -19.12 -3.53
C SER A 105 8.84 -19.16 -4.56
N GLU A 106 8.34 -18.02 -5.03
CA GLU A 106 7.33 -17.99 -6.10
C GLU A 106 7.96 -18.45 -7.44
N PRO A 107 7.17 -19.09 -8.32
CA PRO A 107 7.67 -19.56 -9.59
C PRO A 107 8.13 -18.39 -10.47
N PRO A 108 9.17 -18.56 -11.31
CA PRO A 108 9.76 -17.48 -12.10
C PRO A 108 8.75 -16.73 -12.97
N GLU A 109 7.80 -17.44 -13.56
CA GLU A 109 6.76 -16.87 -14.43
C GLU A 109 5.85 -15.92 -13.66
N ARG A 110 5.65 -16.18 -12.37
CA ARG A 110 4.81 -15.35 -11.50
C ARG A 110 5.53 -14.08 -11.06
N ILE A 111 6.85 -14.14 -10.84
CA ILE A 111 7.68 -12.95 -10.60
C ILE A 111 7.59 -12.02 -11.81
N VAL A 112 7.79 -12.55 -13.01
CA VAL A 112 7.71 -11.78 -14.27
C VAL A 112 6.31 -11.17 -14.45
N ALA A 113 5.25 -11.97 -14.29
CA ALA A 113 3.88 -11.48 -14.43
C ALA A 113 3.54 -10.38 -13.41
N PHE A 114 4.02 -10.52 -12.18
CA PHE A 114 3.83 -9.53 -11.13
C PHE A 114 4.52 -8.20 -11.47
N LEU A 115 5.77 -8.25 -11.94
CA LEU A 115 6.52 -7.04 -12.31
C LEU A 115 5.91 -6.32 -13.51
N HIS A 116 5.32 -7.06 -14.46
CA HIS A 116 4.53 -6.45 -15.54
C HIS A 116 3.30 -5.71 -15.00
N GLY A 117 2.61 -6.25 -13.99
CA GLY A 117 1.51 -5.56 -13.30
C GLY A 117 1.96 -4.24 -12.67
N VAL A 118 3.06 -4.28 -11.90
CA VAL A 118 3.65 -3.08 -11.28
C VAL A 118 4.05 -2.04 -12.32
N ALA A 119 4.67 -2.46 -13.42
CA ALA A 119 5.08 -1.56 -14.49
C ALA A 119 3.90 -0.82 -15.16
N ASN A 120 2.70 -1.41 -15.12
CA ASN A 120 1.48 -0.79 -15.65
C ASN A 120 0.79 0.14 -14.63
N GLY A 121 1.39 0.38 -13.46
CA GLY A 121 0.81 1.19 -12.39
C GLY A 121 -0.29 0.47 -11.60
N GLU A 122 -0.40 -0.84 -11.75
CA GLU A 122 -1.24 -1.65 -10.86
C GLU A 122 -0.47 -1.87 -9.56
N ALA A 123 -1.04 -1.45 -8.42
CA ALA A 123 -0.50 -1.81 -7.12
C ALA A 123 -0.62 -3.33 -6.95
N ALA A 124 0.43 -4.06 -7.33
CA ALA A 124 0.43 -5.50 -7.29
C ALA A 124 0.85 -5.95 -5.88
N LEU A 125 -0.08 -6.52 -5.13
CA LEU A 125 0.22 -7.32 -3.95
C LEU A 125 0.07 -8.78 -4.34
N SER A 126 1.01 -9.66 -3.96
CA SER A 126 0.84 -11.08 -4.26
C SER A 126 -0.44 -11.59 -3.59
N GLY A 127 -1.12 -12.58 -4.18
CA GLY A 127 -2.40 -13.08 -3.64
C GLY A 127 -2.30 -13.52 -2.18
N GLU A 128 -1.16 -14.07 -1.76
CA GLU A 128 -0.91 -14.45 -0.37
C GLU A 128 -0.71 -13.23 0.54
N VAL A 129 0.02 -12.22 0.07
CA VAL A 129 0.24 -10.95 0.76
C VAL A 129 -1.07 -10.16 0.92
N ALA A 130 -1.85 -10.03 -0.14
CA ALA A 130 -3.15 -9.36 -0.13
C ALA A 130 -4.12 -10.05 0.86
N ARG A 131 -4.11 -11.39 0.91
CA ARG A 131 -4.90 -12.15 1.89
C ARG A 131 -4.50 -11.83 3.32
N ARG A 132 -3.20 -11.82 3.63
CA ARG A 132 -2.67 -11.48 4.96
C ARG A 132 -3.04 -10.05 5.38
N LEU A 133 -2.96 -9.08 4.47
CA LEU A 133 -3.36 -7.69 4.74
C LEU A 133 -4.87 -7.54 4.97
N LEU A 134 -5.70 -8.21 4.19
CA LEU A 134 -7.14 -8.20 4.38
C LEU A 134 -7.55 -8.84 5.72
N GLU A 135 -6.82 -9.86 6.16
CA GLU A 135 -7.01 -10.49 7.47
C GLU A 135 -6.65 -9.53 8.62
N GLN A 136 -5.57 -8.78 8.48
CA GLN A 136 -5.17 -7.73 9.42
C GLN A 136 -6.16 -6.56 9.53
N VAL A 137 -6.69 -6.04 8.40
CA VAL A 137 -7.69 -4.96 8.44
C VAL A 137 -8.95 -5.42 9.18
N ARG A 138 -9.34 -6.70 9.02
CA ARG A 138 -10.47 -7.29 9.77
C ARG A 138 -10.20 -7.40 11.27
N ILE A 139 -8.96 -7.71 11.68
CA ILE A 139 -8.57 -7.85 13.09
C ILE A 139 -8.36 -6.47 13.75
N GLY A 140 -7.71 -5.53 13.05
CA GLY A 140 -7.42 -4.16 13.52
C GLY A 140 -8.65 -3.26 13.64
N GLY A 141 -9.73 -3.54 12.88
CA GLY A 141 -11.00 -2.81 12.94
C GLY A 141 -11.76 -2.91 14.28
N ARG A 142 -11.36 -3.80 15.20
CA ARG A 142 -12.01 -3.93 16.53
C ARG A 142 -11.38 -3.10 17.66
N ARG A 143 -10.31 -2.33 17.42
CA ARG A 143 -9.66 -1.52 18.48
C ARG A 143 -10.03 -0.03 18.49
N SER A 144 -10.94 0.44 17.64
CA SER A 144 -11.45 1.82 17.69
C SER A 144 -12.95 1.88 17.93
N ALA A 145 -13.38 1.32 19.08
CA ALA A 145 -14.66 1.62 19.70
C ALA A 145 -14.48 1.75 21.22
N ALA A 146 -13.43 2.44 21.65
CA ALA A 146 -13.38 3.02 22.98
C ALA A 146 -13.31 4.54 22.78
N CYS A 147 -14.47 5.16 22.68
CA CYS A 147 -14.60 6.59 22.83
C CYS A 147 -14.15 6.93 24.25
N PRO A 148 -13.04 7.66 24.47
CA PRO A 148 -12.70 8.13 25.79
C PRO A 148 -13.70 9.24 26.12
N THR A 149 -14.79 8.88 26.81
CA THR A 149 -15.65 9.89 27.42
C THR A 149 -14.84 10.50 28.56
N THR A 150 -14.15 11.60 28.25
CA THR A 150 -13.47 12.40 29.24
C THR A 150 -14.52 12.93 30.21
N SER A 151 -14.64 12.32 31.39
CA SER A 151 -15.33 12.89 32.54
C SER A 151 -14.48 14.02 33.12
N GLN A 152 -14.33 15.11 32.35
CA GLN A 152 -13.94 16.38 32.95
C GLN A 152 -15.08 16.83 33.85
N THR A 153 -14.78 16.76 35.14
CA THR A 153 -15.55 17.33 36.24
C THR A 153 -15.43 18.85 36.15
N PRO A 154 -16.52 19.63 36.04
CA PRO A 154 -16.48 21.03 36.38
C PRO A 154 -16.93 21.15 37.83
N SER A 155 -15.97 21.28 38.76
CA SER A 155 -16.27 21.89 40.05
C SER A 155 -16.69 23.33 39.77
N ARG A 156 -18.00 23.58 39.81
CA ARG A 156 -18.49 24.95 39.80
C ARG A 156 -19.64 25.13 40.79
N ARG A 157 -19.26 25.42 42.03
CA ARG A 157 -19.83 26.62 42.66
C ARG A 157 -19.45 27.80 41.74
N ALA A 158 -20.37 28.60 41.20
CA ALA A 158 -21.78 28.72 41.54
C ALA A 158 -22.73 28.59 40.34
N ARG A 159 -23.63 27.62 40.51
CA ARG A 159 -25.06 27.58 40.14
C ARG A 159 -25.41 27.29 38.68
N SER A 160 -25.41 25.97 38.45
CA SER A 160 -26.56 25.19 37.96
C SER A 160 -27.17 25.65 36.64
N ARG A 161 -26.55 25.21 35.55
CA ARG A 161 -27.25 24.90 34.30
C ARG A 161 -26.82 23.52 33.84
N CYS A 162 -27.67 22.55 34.15
CA CYS A 162 -27.69 21.26 33.48
C CYS A 162 -29.16 21.01 33.15
N CYS A 163 -29.47 20.91 31.86
CA CYS A 163 -30.67 20.21 31.40
C CYS A 163 -30.42 19.75 29.96
N CYS A 164 -29.72 18.62 29.84
CA CYS A 164 -30.00 17.70 28.76
C CYS A 164 -31.35 17.07 29.08
N SER A 165 -32.43 17.53 28.44
CA SER A 165 -33.68 16.78 28.41
C SER A 165 -33.67 15.89 27.17
N TRP A 166 -33.24 14.65 27.39
CA TRP A 166 -33.72 13.54 26.61
C TRP A 166 -35.25 13.50 26.73
N THR A 167 -35.94 13.58 25.60
CA THR A 167 -37.30 13.05 25.49
C THR A 167 -37.43 12.36 24.15
N THR A 168 -37.21 11.05 24.23
CA THR A 168 -37.99 9.96 23.65
C THR A 168 -39.20 10.41 22.84
N THR A 169 -39.37 9.85 21.63
CA THR A 169 -40.54 9.02 21.24
C THR A 169 -40.78 9.11 19.74
N SER A 170 -40.70 7.93 19.11
CA SER A 170 -41.39 7.44 17.90
C SER A 170 -42.10 8.44 16.97
N ARG A 171 -41.91 8.24 15.66
CA ARG A 171 -42.96 7.90 14.64
C ARG A 171 -42.40 8.18 13.24
N LEU A 172 -42.34 7.14 12.40
CA LEU A 172 -43.30 6.90 11.30
C LEU A 172 -43.40 8.08 10.30
N THR A 173 -42.56 8.01 9.26
CA THR A 173 -42.81 8.26 7.81
C THR A 173 -43.69 9.50 7.40
N PRO A 174 -43.96 9.75 6.10
CA PRO A 174 -43.32 10.84 5.35
C PRO A 174 -44.32 11.87 4.77
N SER A 175 -43.88 13.09 4.38
CA SER A 175 -44.55 13.94 3.37
C SER A 175 -43.77 15.26 3.11
N PRO A 176 -44.11 16.08 2.10
CA PRO A 176 -44.38 15.72 0.71
C PRO A 176 -43.67 16.64 -0.30
N SER A 177 -43.65 16.14 -1.53
CA SER A 177 -43.40 16.79 -2.81
C SER A 177 -43.92 18.23 -2.94
N ALA A 178 -43.05 19.10 -3.46
CA ALA A 178 -43.38 20.42 -3.98
C ALA A 178 -44.21 20.30 -5.26
N SER A 179 -45.46 20.75 -5.19
CA SER A 179 -46.34 21.00 -6.32
C SER A 179 -46.03 22.37 -6.93
N THR A 180 -45.57 22.40 -8.18
CA THR A 180 -45.77 23.58 -9.04
C THR A 180 -46.71 23.19 -10.16
N SER A 181 -47.90 23.76 -10.08
CA SER A 181 -49.02 23.64 -11.01
C SER A 181 -48.79 24.45 -12.29
N ARG A 182 -49.06 23.82 -13.44
CA ARG A 182 -49.68 24.38 -14.67
C ARG A 182 -49.98 23.18 -15.58
N SER A 183 -51.21 22.67 -15.66
CA SER A 183 -52.28 23.07 -16.63
C SER A 183 -51.70 23.28 -18.05
N THR A 184 -52.04 22.56 -19.12
CA THR A 184 -53.26 21.81 -19.54
C THR A 184 -52.85 20.97 -20.79
N PRO A 185 -53.67 20.04 -21.31
CA PRO A 185 -53.22 18.85 -22.04
C PRO A 185 -53.46 18.88 -23.57
N CYS A 186 -53.14 17.72 -24.18
CA CYS A 186 -53.66 17.16 -25.44
C CYS A 186 -53.12 17.72 -26.76
N ALA A 187 -52.39 16.88 -27.51
CA ALA A 187 -52.89 16.27 -28.75
C ALA A 187 -51.88 15.27 -29.36
N ARG A 188 -52.40 14.10 -29.80
CA ARG A 188 -52.22 13.41 -31.10
C ARG A 188 -50.78 13.17 -31.61
N THR A 189 -50.40 12.01 -32.13
CA THR A 189 -51.09 10.87 -32.76
C THR A 189 -50.22 9.64 -32.57
#